data_AF-A0A8A1LEP9-F1
#
_entry.id   AF-A0A8A1LEP9-F1
#
_cell.length_a   1.000
_cell.length_b   1.000
_cell.length_c   1.000
_cell.angle_alpha   90.00
_cell.angle_beta   90.00
_cell.angle_gamma   90.00
#
_symmetry.space_group_name_H-M   'P 1'
#
loop_
_entity.id
_entity.type
_entity.pdbx_description
1 polymer ?
#
loop_
_entity_poly.entity_id
_entity_poly.type
_entity_poly.pdbx_seq_one_letter_code
_entity_poly.pdbx_strand_id
1 'polypeptide(L)'
;MAIHGGAIVWSLRDHRRQWQESAQMAAWIRSEPDQPTQDGRYRRLMISQDRHEIFLIIAEYGDNYINYITVGDPTKSPLLTMWQIGPFQPTAMNHIRLLGACLQAFASRLLTLAS
;
A
#
# COMPACT_ATOMS: atom_id res chain seq x y z
N MET A 1 0.40 -20.05 -11.28
CA MET A 1 -0.27 -21.05 -10.43
C MET A 1 -1.04 -20.28 -9.37
N ALA A 2 -2.37 -20.33 -9.42
CA ALA A 2 -3.24 -19.62 -8.49
C ALA A 2 -3.29 -20.36 -7.16
N ILE A 3 -3.12 -19.64 -6.05
CA ILE A 3 -3.33 -20.17 -4.70
C ILE A 3 -4.56 -19.48 -4.15
N HIS A 4 -5.63 -20.25 -3.95
CA HIS A 4 -6.88 -19.81 -3.34
C HIS A 4 -6.70 -19.67 -1.83
N GLY A 5 -6.79 -18.43 -1.34
CA GLY A 5 -6.79 -18.07 0.08
C GLY A 5 -6.45 -16.59 0.26
N GLY A 6 -7.46 -15.71 0.20
CA GLY A 6 -7.29 -14.26 0.38
C GLY A 6 -6.45 -13.62 -0.74
N ALA A 7 -7.03 -13.46 -1.92
CA ALA A 7 -6.31 -13.15 -3.15
C ALA A 7 -5.57 -11.80 -3.13
N ILE A 8 -4.26 -11.84 -2.85
CA ILE A 8 -3.32 -10.83 -3.32
C ILE A 8 -2.88 -11.26 -4.73
N VAL A 9 -3.25 -10.50 -5.76
CA VAL A 9 -2.95 -10.79 -7.18
C VAL A 9 -1.72 -10.00 -7.60
N TRP A 10 -0.63 -10.69 -7.98
CA TRP A 10 0.59 -10.07 -8.53
C TRP A 10 1.00 -10.67 -9.88
N SER A 11 1.47 -9.81 -10.78
CA SER A 11 2.09 -10.15 -12.08
C SER A 11 3.61 -10.26 -11.95
N LEU A 12 4.22 -11.17 -12.71
CA LEU A 12 5.59 -11.72 -12.61
C LEU A 12 6.73 -10.68 -12.39
N ARG A 13 7.21 -10.56 -11.14
CA ARG A 13 8.57 -10.12 -10.71
C ARG A 13 8.76 -10.49 -9.23
N ASP A 14 10.01 -10.67 -8.80
CA ASP A 14 10.47 -11.20 -7.49
C ASP A 14 9.47 -11.04 -6.32
N HIS A 15 8.90 -12.16 -5.87
CA HIS A 15 7.87 -12.20 -4.84
C HIS A 15 8.39 -11.90 -3.43
N ARG A 16 9.71 -12.01 -3.17
CA ARG A 16 10.23 -11.88 -1.78
C ARG A 16 10.04 -10.47 -1.23
N ARG A 17 10.35 -9.46 -2.04
CA ARG A 17 10.14 -8.06 -1.70
C ARG A 17 8.67 -7.79 -1.40
N GLN A 18 7.77 -8.21 -2.30
CA GLN A 18 6.33 -8.02 -2.13
C GLN A 18 5.81 -8.69 -0.85
N TRP A 19 6.31 -9.87 -0.49
CA TRP A 19 5.91 -10.52 0.77
C TRP A 19 6.37 -9.74 2.00
N GLN A 20 7.59 -9.20 1.98
CA GLN A 20 8.09 -8.37 3.07
C GLN A 20 7.28 -7.07 3.18
N GLU A 21 6.98 -6.43 2.06
CA GLU A 21 6.16 -5.22 2.00
C GLU A 21 4.74 -5.47 2.47
N SER A 22 4.09 -6.56 2.02
CA SER A 22 2.76 -6.93 2.48
C SER A 22 2.73 -7.24 3.98
N ALA A 23 3.74 -7.96 4.48
CA ALA A 23 3.85 -8.25 5.91
C ALA A 23 4.05 -6.97 6.73
N GLN A 24 4.93 -6.07 6.29
CA GLN A 24 5.16 -4.78 6.94
C GLN A 24 3.90 -3.91 6.89
N MET A 25 3.20 -3.85 5.75
CA MET A 25 1.96 -3.09 5.61
C MET A 25 0.88 -3.61 6.55
N ALA A 26 0.67 -4.94 6.61
CA ALA A 26 -0.31 -5.55 7.50
C ALA A 26 0.03 -5.31 8.98
N ALA A 27 1.29 -5.46 9.35
CA ALA A 27 1.76 -5.18 10.71
C ALA A 27 1.55 -3.70 11.08
N TRP A 28 1.87 -2.79 10.16
CA TRP A 28 1.72 -1.36 10.36
C TRP A 28 0.25 -0.95 10.49
N ILE A 29 -0.64 -1.49 9.66
CA ILE A 29 -2.09 -1.22 9.74
C ILE A 29 -2.63 -1.66 11.11
N ARG A 30 -2.15 -2.79 11.63
CA ARG A 30 -2.55 -3.29 12.95
C ARG A 30 -2.01 -2.43 14.09
N SER A 31 -0.77 -1.95 13.99
CA SER A 31 -0.13 -1.19 15.08
C SER A 31 -0.57 0.27 15.14
N GLU A 32 -0.93 0.85 14.00
CA GLU A 32 -1.28 2.26 13.87
C GLU A 32 -2.60 2.39 13.11
N PRO A 33 -3.74 2.57 13.81
CA PRO A 33 -5.04 2.72 13.17
C PRO A 33 -5.11 4.01 12.33
N ASP A 34 -5.65 3.89 11.11
CA ASP A 34 -5.90 5.02 10.23
C ASP A 34 -7.32 5.55 10.36
N GLN A 35 -7.53 6.78 9.88
CA GLN A 35 -8.87 7.31 9.64
C GLN A 35 -9.32 6.97 8.22
N PRO A 36 -10.61 6.61 8.01
CA PRO A 36 -11.12 6.40 6.68
C PRO A 36 -11.16 7.72 5.89
N THR A 37 -10.93 7.64 4.59
CA THR A 37 -11.20 8.74 3.66
C THR A 37 -12.70 8.92 3.43
N GLN A 38 -13.09 9.98 2.73
CA GLN A 38 -14.49 10.37 2.50
C GLN A 38 -15.37 9.28 1.86
N ASP A 39 -14.77 8.33 1.14
CA ASP A 39 -15.41 7.18 0.52
C ASP A 39 -15.48 5.94 1.43
N GLY A 40 -15.15 6.07 2.73
CA GLY A 40 -15.21 4.99 3.70
C GLY A 40 -14.08 3.96 3.55
N ARG A 41 -13.05 4.26 2.76
CA ARG A 41 -11.88 3.39 2.55
C ARG A 41 -10.71 3.89 3.38
N TYR A 42 -9.80 3.01 3.76
CA TYR A 42 -8.55 3.38 4.39
C TYR A 42 -7.44 3.32 3.37
N ARG A 43 -6.52 4.28 3.43
CA ARG A 43 -5.41 4.38 2.48
C ARG A 43 -4.10 4.67 3.19
N ARG A 44 -3.08 3.88 2.88
CA ARG A 44 -1.72 4.09 3.40
C ARG A 44 -0.69 4.05 2.28
N LEU A 45 0.20 5.03 2.28
CA LEU A 45 1.35 5.08 1.38
C LEU A 45 2.57 4.44 2.05
N MET A 46 3.17 3.48 1.37
CA MET A 46 4.49 2.94 1.67
C MET A 46 5.45 3.35 0.54
N ILE A 47 6.61 3.86 0.93
CA ILE A 47 7.73 4.05 0.00
C ILE A 47 8.66 2.87 0.23
N SER A 48 8.86 2.06 -0.79
CA SER A 48 9.76 0.91 -0.75
C SER A 48 10.93 1.11 -1.69
N GLN A 49 12.03 0.42 -1.43
CA GLN A 49 13.22 0.44 -2.24
C GLN A 49 13.75 -0.98 -2.43
N ASP A 50 14.17 -1.28 -3.66
CA ASP A 50 14.98 -2.46 -3.95
C ASP A 50 16.18 -2.04 -4.79
N ARG A 51 17.38 -2.22 -4.22
CA ARG A 51 18.65 -1.74 -4.79
C ARG A 51 18.58 -0.28 -5.24
N HIS A 52 18.48 -0.04 -6.55
CA HIS A 52 18.50 1.27 -7.20
C HIS A 52 17.11 1.67 -7.72
N GLU A 53 16.05 1.00 -7.29
CA GLU A 53 14.68 1.24 -7.69
C GLU A 53 13.85 1.65 -6.47
N ILE A 54 13.04 2.69 -6.61
CA ILE A 54 12.04 3.10 -5.63
C ILE A 54 10.65 2.70 -6.12
N PHE A 55 9.78 2.30 -5.20
CA PHE A 55 8.39 1.95 -5.46
C PHE A 55 7.50 2.73 -4.51
N LEU A 56 6.43 3.31 -5.04
CA LEU A 56 5.32 3.79 -4.21
C LEU A 56 4.27 2.69 -4.15
N ILE A 57 3.84 2.33 -2.95
CA ILE A 57 2.84 1.30 -2.72
C ILE A 57 1.68 1.93 -1.94
N ILE A 58 0.49 1.90 -2.51
CA ILE A 58 -0.73 2.42 -1.88
C ILE A 58 -1.57 1.22 -1.44
N ALA A 59 -1.65 1.00 -0.14
CA ALA A 59 -2.59 0.08 0.45
C ALA A 59 -3.98 0.71 0.48
N GLU A 60 -4.99 -0.01 0.01
CA GLU A 60 -6.39 0.33 0.16
C GLU A 60 -7.18 -0.84 0.76
N TYR A 61 -7.94 -0.57 1.81
CA TYR A 61 -8.69 -1.57 2.57
C TYR A 61 -9.94 -0.94 3.19
N GLY A 62 -10.81 -1.78 3.76
CA GLY A 62 -12.05 -1.36 4.43
C GLY A 62 -12.17 -1.99 5.80
N ASP A 63 -13.27 -1.70 6.48
CA ASP A 63 -13.53 -2.17 7.86
C ASP A 63 -13.44 -3.70 8.00
N ASN A 64 -13.83 -4.46 6.97
CA ASN A 64 -13.71 -5.92 6.98
C ASN A 64 -12.25 -6.37 7.16
N TYR A 65 -11.31 -5.70 6.50
CA TYR A 65 -9.88 -6.00 6.65
C TYR A 65 -9.36 -5.56 8.02
N ILE A 66 -9.84 -4.43 8.55
CA ILE A 66 -9.50 -3.99 9.92
C ILE A 66 -9.97 -5.02 10.94
N ASN A 67 -11.21 -5.50 10.81
CA ASN A 67 -11.76 -6.53 11.70
C ASN A 67 -10.91 -7.81 11.62
N TYR A 68 -10.60 -8.27 10.40
CA TYR A 68 -9.73 -9.42 10.19
C TYR A 68 -8.36 -9.26 10.85
N ILE A 69 -7.65 -8.16 10.63
CA ILE A 69 -6.28 -7.99 11.14
C ILE A 69 -6.24 -7.74 12.65
N THR A 70 -7.35 -7.31 13.25
CA THR A 70 -7.45 -6.99 14.68
C THR A 70 -7.93 -8.18 15.51
N VAL A 71 -9.01 -8.84 15.08
CA VAL A 71 -9.67 -9.93 15.84
C VAL A 71 -9.64 -11.28 15.14
N GLY A 72 -9.14 -11.36 13.91
CA GLY A 72 -9.00 -12.62 13.16
C GLY A 72 -10.27 -13.10 12.46
N ASP A 73 -11.29 -12.24 12.28
CA ASP A 73 -12.56 -12.63 11.63
C ASP A 73 -12.43 -12.72 10.10
N PRO A 74 -12.56 -13.92 9.48
CA PRO A 74 -12.41 -14.09 8.04
C PRO A 74 -13.73 -13.98 7.26
N THR A 75 -14.88 -13.77 7.91
CA THR A 75 -16.21 -14.04 7.34
C THR A 75 -16.68 -13.08 6.25
N LYS A 76 -16.03 -11.92 6.08
CA LYS A 76 -16.49 -10.83 5.19
C LYS A 76 -15.56 -10.50 4.03
N SER A 77 -14.82 -11.47 3.51
CA SER A 77 -13.82 -11.25 2.44
C SER A 77 -12.90 -10.06 2.75
N PRO A 78 -12.09 -10.16 3.81
CA PRO A 78 -11.21 -9.07 4.24
C PRO A 78 -10.06 -8.89 3.24
N LEU A 79 -10.26 -8.05 2.22
CA LEU A 79 -9.24 -7.80 1.20
C LEU A 79 -8.48 -6.51 1.48
N LEU A 80 -7.16 -6.62 1.43
CA LEU A 80 -6.21 -5.52 1.29
C LEU A 80 -5.71 -5.52 -0.15
N THR A 81 -5.88 -4.40 -0.85
CA THR A 81 -5.31 -4.19 -2.18
C THR A 81 -4.09 -3.31 -2.05
N MET A 82 -2.95 -3.73 -2.61
CA MET A 82 -1.73 -2.93 -2.66
C MET A 82 -1.44 -2.53 -4.11
N TRP A 83 -1.59 -1.25 -4.41
CA TRP A 83 -1.30 -0.69 -5.73
C TRP A 83 0.16 -0.24 -5.79
N GLN A 84 0.90 -0.64 -6.81
CA GLN A 84 2.30 -0.26 -6.97
C GLN A 84 2.47 0.73 -8.13
N ILE A 85 3.28 1.76 -7.90
CA ILE A 85 3.76 2.71 -8.90
C ILE A 85 5.29 2.68 -8.91
N GLY A 86 5.88 2.61 -10.11
CA GLY A 86 7.33 2.44 -10.32
C GLY A 86 7.65 1.22 -11.20
N PRO A 87 8.92 0.79 -11.28
CA PRO A 87 10.07 1.30 -10.52
C PRO A 87 10.49 2.72 -10.94
N PHE A 88 10.94 3.51 -9.97
CA PHE A 88 11.59 4.80 -10.19
C PHE A 88 13.11 4.64 -10.02
N GLN A 89 13.91 5.03 -11.00
CA GLN A 89 15.36 5.12 -10.83
C GLN A 89 15.73 6.50 -10.28
N PRO A 90 16.42 6.58 -9.12
CA PRO A 90 16.78 7.87 -8.53
C PRO A 90 17.74 8.69 -9.38
N THR A 91 18.51 8.03 -10.25
CA THR A 91 19.45 8.66 -11.17
C THR A 91 18.77 9.23 -12.43
N ALA A 92 17.51 8.87 -12.68
CA ALA A 92 16.75 9.34 -13.84
C ALA A 92 15.92 10.58 -13.44
N MET A 93 16.30 11.75 -13.97
CA MET A 93 15.67 13.03 -13.62
C MET A 93 14.14 13.04 -13.87
N ASN A 94 13.68 12.43 -14.95
CA ASN A 94 12.25 12.29 -15.24
C ASN A 94 11.52 11.42 -14.20
N HIS A 95 12.17 10.37 -13.68
CA HIS A 95 11.58 9.50 -12.64
C HIS A 95 11.49 10.25 -11.32
N ILE A 96 12.52 10.99 -10.93
CA ILE A 96 12.49 11.82 -9.71
C ILE A 96 11.45 12.92 -9.80
N ARG A 97 11.29 13.57 -10.97
CA ARG A 97 10.22 14.56 -11.17
C ARG A 97 8.83 13.95 -10.97
N LEU A 98 8.58 12.78 -11.56
CA LEU A 98 7.30 12.08 -11.39
C LEU A 98 7.08 11.60 -9.96
N LEU A 99 8.10 10.99 -9.34
CA LEU A 99 8.08 10.57 -7.94
C LEU A 99 7.77 11.75 -7.01
N GLY A 100 8.44 12.89 -7.20
CA GLY A 100 8.20 14.12 -6.45
C GLY A 100 6.78 14.64 -6.62
N ALA A 101 6.24 14.62 -7.84
CA ALA A 101 4.85 15.02 -8.10
C ALA A 101 3.84 14.10 -7.40
N CYS A 102 4.06 12.77 -7.41
CA CYS A 102 3.22 11.81 -6.70
C CYS A 102 3.24 12.05 -5.18
N LEU A 103 4.44 12.24 -4.60
CA LEU A 103 4.60 12.51 -3.17
C LEU A 103 3.97 13.84 -2.77
N GLN A 104 4.15 14.88 -3.58
CA GLN A 104 3.52 16.19 -3.37
C GLN A 104 1.99 16.06 -3.37
N ALA A 105 1.41 15.39 -4.37
CA ALA A 105 -0.04 15.20 -4.44
C ALA A 105 -0.59 14.47 -3.22
N PHE A 106 0.10 13.42 -2.76
CA PHE A 106 -0.29 12.68 -1.56
C PHE A 106 -0.19 13.53 -0.30
N ALA A 107 0.94 14.21 -0.09
CA ALA A 107 1.14 15.08 1.07
C ALA A 107 0.15 16.24 1.11
N SER A 108 -0.14 16.87 -0.04
CA SER A 108 -1.17 17.91 -0.13
C SER A 108 -2.55 17.36 0.27
N ARG A 109 -2.91 16.16 -0.19
CA ARG A 109 -4.18 15.53 0.20
C ARG A 109 -4.25 15.25 1.71
N LEU A 110 -3.17 14.80 2.32
CA LEU A 110 -3.10 14.59 3.77
C LEU A 110 -3.31 15.90 4.54
N LEU A 111 -2.63 16.98 4.13
CA LEU A 111 -2.76 18.29 4.78
C LEU A 111 -4.19 18.83 4.70
N THR A 112 -4.86 18.67 3.56
CA THR A 112 -6.27 19.07 3.41
C THR A 112 -7.24 18.27 4.29
N LEU A 113 -6.88 17.03 4.67
CA LEU A 113 -7.70 16.22 5.58
C LEU A 113 -7.45 16.53 7.05
N ALA A 114 -6.31 17.16 7.37
CA ALA A 114 -5.92 17.52 8.74
C ALA A 114 -6.34 18.94 9.17
N SER A 115 -6.76 19.78 8.21
CA SER A 115 -7.25 21.15 8.40
C SER A 115 -8.77 21.20 8.47
#